data_AF-A0A933RDG1-F1
#
_entry.id   AF-A0A933RDG1-F1
#
_cell.length_a   1.000
_cell.length_b   1.000
_cell.length_c   1.000
_cell.angle_alpha   90.00
_cell.angle_beta   90.00
_cell.angle_gamma   90.00
#
_symmetry.space_group_name_H-M   'P 1'
#
loop_
_entity.id
_entity.type
_entity.pdbx_description
1 polymer ?
#
loop_
_entity_poly.entity_id
_entity_poly.type
_entity_poly.pdbx_seq_one_letter_code
_entity_poly.pdbx_strand_id
1 'polypeptide(L)' 'MQNGTTRALRCAHCGEVIGVYEPTTVLVAHLARETSLAAEPTLAQQAGTHFHRDCFAAGAAQAVGA' A
#
# COMPACT_ATOMS: atom_id res chain seq x y z
N MET A 1 17.22 23.05 -5.85
CA MET A 1 17.28 21.66 -6.33
C MET A 1 16.64 20.80 -5.24
N GLN A 2 15.34 20.48 -5.38
CA GLN A 2 14.62 19.70 -4.38
C GLN A 2 15.07 18.25 -4.53
N ASN A 3 15.89 17.77 -3.59
CA ASN A 3 16.39 16.40 -3.55
C ASN A 3 15.18 15.44 -3.59
N GLY A 4 15.01 14.75 -4.72
CA GLY A 4 13.95 13.77 -4.95
C GLY A 4 14.10 12.56 -4.04
N THR A 5 13.73 12.72 -2.78
CA THR A 5 13.50 11.61 -1.86
C THR A 5 12.12 11.06 -2.18
N THR A 6 12.04 10.18 -3.18
CA THR A 6 10.86 9.34 -3.36
C THR A 6 10.64 8.62 -2.05
N ARG A 7 9.63 9.06 -1.28
CA ARG A 7 9.34 8.47 0.02
C ARG A 7 8.95 7.02 -0.23
N ALA A 8 9.78 6.10 0.26
CA ALA A 8 9.55 4.68 0.07
C ALA A 8 8.16 4.32 0.60
N LEU A 9 7.35 3.68 -0.24
CA LEU A 9 6.03 3.21 0.15
C LEU A 9 6.21 2.08 1.17
N ARG A 10 5.53 2.16 2.31
CA ARG A 10 5.64 1.15 3.37
C ARG A 10 4.30 0.53 3.67
N CYS A 11 4.32 -0.76 3.96
CA CYS A 11 3.14 -1.48 4.42
C CYS A 11 2.79 -1.07 5.85
N ALA A 12 1.53 -0.72 6.09
CA ALA A 12 1.05 -0.38 7.42
C ALA A 12 0.88 -1.58 8.35
N HIS A 13 0.90 -2.80 7.83
CA HIS A 13 0.80 -4.03 8.63
C HIS A 13 2.16 -4.53 9.12
N CYS A 14 3.14 -4.69 8.23
CA CYS A 14 4.47 -5.22 8.59
C CYS A 14 5.54 -4.14 8.75
N GLY A 15 5.32 -2.91 8.27
CA GLY A 15 6.29 -1.80 8.35
C GLY A 15 7.38 -1.81 7.26
N GLU A 16 7.46 -2.89 6.48
CA GLU A 16 8.44 -3.08 5.40
C GLU A 16 8.11 -2.25 4.16
N VAL A 17 9.13 -2.03 3.33
CA VAL A 17 8.98 -1.32 2.05
C VAL A 17 8.22 -2.19 1.06
N ILE A 18 7.31 -1.57 0.32
CA ILE A 18 6.58 -2.19 -0.78
C ILE A 18 7.39 -1.98 -2.06
N GLY A 19 7.80 -3.07 -2.69
CA GLY A 19 8.58 -3.07 -3.92
C GLY A 19 7.81 -2.52 -5.11
N VAL A 20 8.55 -2.06 -6.12
CA VAL A 20 7.99 -1.36 -7.27
C VAL A 20 6.99 -2.22 -8.06
N TYR A 21 7.31 -3.51 -8.21
CA TYR A 21 6.49 -4.48 -8.93
C TYR A 21 5.62 -5.35 -8.02
N GLU A 22 5.62 -5.07 -6.71
CA GLU A 22 4.85 -5.85 -5.75
C GLU A 22 3.37 -5.43 -5.77
N PRO A 23 2.44 -6.41 -5.77
CA PRO A 23 1.02 -6.13 -5.60
C PRO A 23 0.75 -5.40 -4.28
N THR A 24 0.16 -4.22 -4.40
CA THR A 24 -0.10 -3.27 -3.34
C THR A 24 -1.61 -3.06 -3.21
N THR A 25 -2.15 -3.22 -2.01
CA THR A 25 -3.52 -2.83 -1.71
C THR A 25 -3.53 -1.45 -1.05
N VAL A 26 -4.32 -0.55 -1.61
CA VAL A 26 -4.53 0.79 -1.08
C VAL A 26 -5.92 0.85 -0.49
N LEU A 27 -6.02 1.24 0.78
CA LEU A 27 -7.28 1.46 1.46
C LEU A 27 -7.53 2.97 1.57
N VAL A 28 -8.55 3.45 0.88
CA VAL A 28 -8.99 4.85 0.92
C VAL A 28 -10.48 4.88 1.21
N ALA A 29 -10.88 5.58 2.28
CA ALA A 29 -12.29 5.72 2.66
C ALA A 29 -13.07 4.39 2.68
N HIS A 30 -12.44 3.31 3.18
CA HIS A 30 -12.97 1.94 3.25
C HIS A 30 -13.08 1.18 1.92
N LEU A 31 -12.60 1.76 0.81
CA LEU A 31 -12.47 1.06 -0.46
C LEU A 31 -11.04 0.55 -0.62
N ALA A 32 -10.91 -0.76 -0.77
CA ALA A 32 -9.66 -1.41 -1.10
C ALA A 32 -9.52 -1.54 -2.62
N ARG A 33 -8.38 -1.11 -3.16
CA ARG A 33 -8.02 -1.33 -4.56
C ARG A 33 -6.62 -1.92 -4.67
N GLU A 34 -6.43 -2.85 -5.60
CA GLU A 34 -5.13 -3.42 -5.89
C GLU A 34 -4.44 -2.65 -7.02
N THR A 35 -3.14 -2.42 -6.87
CA THR A 35 -2.29 -1.72 -7.83
C THR A 35 -0.82 -2.08 -7.56
N SER A 36 0.12 -1.40 -8.19
CA SER A 36 1.55 -1.49 -7.90
C SER A 36 2.21 -0.15 -8.21
N LEU A 37 3.35 0.14 -7.60
CA LEU A 37 4.13 1.36 -7.90
C LEU A 37 4.55 1.43 -9.39
N ALA A 38 4.76 0.29 -10.05
CA ALA A 38 5.01 0.23 -11.49
C ALA A 38 3.82 0.68 -12.34
N ALA A 39 2.60 0.36 -11.91
CA ALA A 39 1.36 0.71 -12.61
C ALA A 39 0.92 2.16 -12.28
N GLU A 40 1.10 2.57 -11.03
CA GLU A 40 0.79 3.92 -10.55
C GLU A 40 2.03 4.51 -9.82
N PRO A 41 2.96 5.17 -10.54
CA PRO A 41 4.17 5.76 -9.94
C PRO A 41 3.87 6.85 -8.91
N THR A 42 2.70 7.47 -9.01
CA THR A 42 2.21 8.49 -8.08
C THR A 42 1.62 7.89 -6.80
N LEU A 43 1.58 6.56 -6.66
CA LEU A 43 0.99 5.87 -5.51
C LEU A 43 1.62 6.28 -4.18
N ALA A 44 2.93 6.52 -4.14
CA ALA A 44 3.64 7.03 -2.96
C ALA A 44 3.19 8.43 -2.51
N GLN A 45 2.50 9.17 -3.37
CA GLN A 45 1.95 10.50 -3.11
C GLN A 45 0.45 10.46 -2.80
N GLN A 46 -0.22 9.32 -3.02
CA GLN A 46 -1.65 9.19 -2.76
C GLN A 46 -1.93 9.05 -1.26
N ALA A 47 -2.95 9.79 -0.81
CA ALA A 47 -3.50 9.63 0.53
C ALA A 47 -4.19 8.26 0.65
N GLY A 48 -3.93 7.56 1.75
CA GLY A 48 -4.46 6.22 2.00
C GLY A 48 -3.50 5.38 2.83
N THR A 49 -4.01 4.25 3.30
CA THR A 49 -3.18 3.24 3.97
C THR A 49 -2.77 2.19 2.95
N HIS A 50 -1.47 1.92 2.87
CA HIS A 50 -0.89 1.03 1.88
C HIS A 50 -0.46 -0.27 2.53
N PHE A 51 -0.70 -1.39 1.85
CA PHE A 51 -0.40 -2.73 2.33
C PHE A 51 0.16 -3.57 1.19
N HIS A 52 1.04 -4.54 1.49
CA HIS A 52 1.20 -5.67 0.60
C HIS A 52 -0.13 -6.41 0.48
N ARG A 53 -0.43 -6.96 -0.70
CA ARG A 53 -1.67 -7.73 -0.93
C ARG A 53 -1.89 -8.81 0.14
N ASP A 54 -0.87 -9.61 0.41
CA ASP A 54 -0.95 -10.71 1.39
C ASP A 54 -1.14 -10.19 2.83
N CYS A 55 -0.48 -9.08 3.19
CA CYS A 55 -0.69 -8.44 4.49
C CYS A 55 -2.10 -7.85 4.64
N PHE A 56 -2.66 -7.29 3.56
CA PHE A 56 -4.03 -6.82 3.56
C PHE A 56 -5.01 -7.99 3.74
N ALA A 57 -4.81 -9.11 3.03
CA ALA A 57 -5.66 -10.30 3.17
C ALA A 57 -5.61 -10.87 4.61
N ALA A 58 -4.42 -10.94 5.21
CA ALA A 58 -4.26 -11.40 6.58
C ALA A 58 -4.94 -10.48 7.61
N GLY A 59 -4.90 -9.16 7.39
CA GLY A 59 -5.55 -8.16 8.26
C GLY A 59 -7.06 -8.04 8.04
N ALA A 60 -7.52 -8.10 6.79
CA ALA A 60 -8.94 -8.01 6.42
C ALA A 60 -9.74 -9.25 6.87
N ALA A 61 -9.09 -10.42 6.94
CA ALA A 61 -9.67 -11.61 7.56
C ALA A 61 -10.06 -11.38 9.03
N GLN A 62 -9.45 -10.41 9.73
CA GLN A 62 -9.82 -10.06 11.11
C GLN A 62 -11.01 -9.08 11.22
N ALA A 63 -11.47 -8.48 10.11
CA ALA A 63 -12.61 -7.55 10.10
C ALA A 63 -13.94 -8.22 9.72
N VAL A 64 -13.93 -9.47 9.25
CA VAL A 64 -15.12 -10.24 8.84
C VAL A 64 -15.23 -11.51 9.69
N GLY A 65 -15.20 -11.33 11.01
CA GLY A 65 -15.19 -12.43 11.98
C GLY A 65 -15.51 -11.99 13.40
N ALA A 66 -16.66 -11.35 13.60
CA ALA A 66 -17.36 -11.26 14.89
C ALA A 66 -18.86 -11.14 14.63
#